data_AF-A0A0A9X9S3-F1
#
_entry.id   AF-A0A0A9X9S3-F1
#
_cell.length_a   1.000
_cell.length_b   1.000
_cell.length_c   1.000
_cell.angle_alpha   90.00
_cell.angle_beta   90.00
_cell.angle_gamma   90.00
#
_symmetry.space_group_name_H-M   'P 1'
#
loop_
_entity.id
_entity.type
_entity.pdbx_description
1 polymer ?
#
loop_
_entity_poly.entity_id
_entity_poly.type
_entity_poly.pdbx_seq_one_letter_code
_entity_poly.pdbx_strand_id
1 'polypeptide(L)'
;MANSIVQYVLVRGDLITKLQWPLGAVIAQACHACTAVTHLYHDDDYTQEYLKDLDNMHKVVLEVPTEAALNALAEKLKENNIDHKLWMEQPENIPTCLVVKPYPKTEV
;
A
#
# COMPACT_ATOMS: atom_id res chain seq x y z
N MET A 1 -8.88 -4.75 23.83
CA MET A 1 -8.10 -5.47 22.79
C MET A 1 -7.07 -4.49 22.30
N ALA A 2 -5.77 -4.82 22.31
CA ALA A 2 -4.76 -3.91 21.80
C ALA A 2 -5.12 -3.57 20.34
N ASN A 3 -5.25 -2.28 20.03
CA ASN A 3 -5.65 -1.81 18.71
C ASN A 3 -4.44 -2.02 17.78
N SER A 4 -4.33 -3.20 17.17
CA SER A 4 -3.13 -3.58 16.43
C SER A 4 -2.99 -2.71 15.18
N ILE A 5 -1.89 -1.96 15.10
CA ILE A 5 -1.56 -1.16 13.92
C ILE A 5 -1.18 -2.10 12.77
N VAL A 6 -1.70 -1.82 11.59
CA VAL A 6 -1.51 -2.61 10.38
C VAL A 6 -1.24 -1.70 9.19
N GLN A 7 -0.41 -2.18 8.27
CA GLN A 7 -0.22 -1.55 6.96
C GLN A 7 -0.84 -2.45 5.88
N TYR A 8 -1.79 -1.90 5.11
CA TYR A 8 -2.38 -2.58 3.97
C TYR A 8 -1.62 -2.25 2.68
N VAL A 9 -1.25 -3.30 1.94
CA VAL A 9 -0.54 -3.23 0.67
C VAL A 9 -1.42 -3.88 -0.40
N LEU A 10 -1.86 -3.11 -1.37
CA LEU A 10 -2.79 -3.54 -2.40
C LEU A 10 -2.05 -3.61 -3.73
N VAL A 11 -1.94 -4.82 -4.27
CA VAL A 11 -1.13 -5.09 -5.46
C VAL A 11 -2.04 -5.42 -6.63
N ARG A 12 -1.75 -4.83 -7.80
CA ARG A 12 -2.55 -5.05 -9.00
C ARG A 12 -2.28 -6.45 -9.58
N GLY A 13 -3.26 -7.35 -9.53
CA GLY A 13 -3.12 -8.76 -9.91
C GLY A 13 -3.00 -9.01 -11.42
N ASP A 14 -3.58 -8.13 -12.24
CA ASP A 14 -3.47 -8.23 -13.71
C ASP A 14 -2.05 -7.98 -14.24
N LEU A 15 -1.15 -7.41 -13.43
CA LEU A 15 0.27 -7.29 -13.75
C LEU A 15 0.87 -8.67 -14.05
N ILE A 16 0.58 -9.65 -13.19
CA ILE A 16 1.06 -11.03 -13.36
C ILE A 16 0.19 -11.76 -14.38
N THR A 17 -1.13 -11.76 -14.18
CA THR A 17 -2.02 -12.68 -14.89
C THR A 17 -2.26 -12.28 -16.35
N LYS A 18 -2.20 -11.00 -16.69
CA LYS A 18 -2.47 -10.49 -18.06
C LYS A 18 -1.25 -9.84 -18.69
N LEU A 19 -0.54 -9.01 -17.94
CA LEU A 19 0.61 -8.25 -18.44
C LEU A 19 1.94 -9.00 -18.31
N GLN A 20 1.92 -10.21 -17.73
CA GLN A 20 3.07 -11.12 -17.66
C GLN A 20 4.31 -10.51 -16.98
N TRP A 21 4.10 -9.63 -16.00
CA TRP A 21 5.18 -9.10 -15.20
C TRP A 21 5.85 -10.21 -14.39
N PRO A 22 7.19 -10.24 -14.31
CA PRO A 22 7.88 -11.13 -13.40
C PRO A 22 7.43 -10.87 -11.96
N LEU A 23 7.26 -11.93 -11.17
CA LEU A 23 6.88 -11.81 -9.75
C LEU A 23 7.81 -10.86 -8.98
N GLY A 24 9.12 -10.92 -9.25
CA GLY A 24 10.09 -10.02 -8.64
C GLY A 24 9.85 -8.54 -8.95
N ALA A 25 9.38 -8.21 -10.15
CA ALA A 25 9.03 -6.83 -10.51
C ALA A 25 7.84 -6.36 -9.67
N VAL A 26 6.80 -7.18 -9.53
CA VAL A 26 5.62 -6.85 -8.72
C VAL A 26 5.98 -6.69 -7.23
N ILE A 27 6.88 -7.53 -6.70
CA ILE A 27 7.41 -7.37 -5.34
C ILE A 27 8.12 -6.01 -5.20
N ALA A 28 8.96 -5.63 -6.17
CA ALA A 28 9.66 -4.35 -6.14
C ALA A 28 8.68 -3.16 -6.09
N GLN A 29 7.57 -3.22 -6.84
CA GLN A 29 6.52 -2.19 -6.78
C GLN A 29 5.93 -2.04 -5.37
N ALA A 30 5.61 -3.15 -4.71
CA ALA A 30 5.12 -3.13 -3.33
C ALA A 30 6.16 -2.56 -2.36
N CYS A 31 7.44 -2.93 -2.52
CA CYS A 31 8.53 -2.37 -1.72
C CYS A 31 8.66 -0.85 -1.90
N HIS A 32 8.69 -0.37 -3.14
CA HIS A 32 8.75 1.05 -3.44
C HIS A 32 7.58 1.83 -2.82
N ALA A 33 6.36 1.29 -2.97
CA ALA A 33 5.16 1.91 -2.41
C ALA A 33 5.20 1.96 -0.87
N CYS A 34 5.66 0.88 -0.21
CA CYS A 34 5.84 0.84 1.25
C CYS A 34 6.88 1.86 1.72
N THR A 35 8.05 1.92 1.08
CA THR A 35 9.09 2.91 1.43
C THR A 35 8.58 4.33 1.23
N ALA A 36 7.87 4.59 0.13
CA ALA A 36 7.33 5.91 -0.18
C ALA A 36 6.28 6.35 0.84
N VAL A 37 5.31 5.50 1.20
CA VAL A 37 4.28 5.86 2.18
C VAL A 37 4.88 6.08 3.58
N THR A 38 5.84 5.23 3.98
CA THR A 38 6.53 5.38 5.27
C THR A 38 7.32 6.68 5.32
N HIS A 39 7.94 7.11 4.21
CA HIS A 39 8.65 8.39 4.15
C HIS A 39 7.69 9.58 4.17
N LEU A 40 6.62 9.55 3.35
CA LEU A 40 5.65 10.64 3.25
C LEU A 40 4.94 10.93 4.56
N TYR A 41 4.67 9.88 5.33
CA TYR A 41 3.94 9.96 6.60
C TYR A 41 4.81 9.58 7.79
N HIS A 42 6.13 9.79 7.68
CA HIS A 42 7.08 9.41 8.72
C HIS A 42 6.69 9.98 10.08
N ASP A 43 6.33 11.27 10.14
CA ASP A 43 6.08 11.98 11.39
C ASP A 43 4.66 11.79 11.97
N ASP A 44 3.84 10.96 11.35
CA ASP A 44 2.52 10.60 11.87
C ASP A 44 2.61 9.65 13.07
N ASP A 45 1.75 9.85 14.08
CA ASP A 45 1.78 9.11 15.33
C ASP A 45 1.64 7.59 15.15
N TYR A 46 0.75 7.14 14.27
CA TYR A 46 0.55 5.71 14.00
C TYR A 46 1.72 5.11 13.23
N THR A 47 2.34 5.88 12.33
CA THR A 47 3.54 5.47 11.61
C THR A 47 4.73 5.35 12.55
N GLN A 48 4.91 6.31 13.45
CA GLN A 48 5.93 6.26 14.49
C GLN A 48 5.72 5.05 15.41
N GLU A 49 4.50 4.82 15.88
CA GLU A 49 4.19 3.65 16.71
C GLU A 49 4.47 2.33 15.97
N TYR A 50 4.09 2.24 14.69
CA TYR A 50 4.38 1.09 13.83
C TYR A 50 5.89 0.83 13.65
N LEU A 51 6.71 1.88 13.65
CA LEU A 51 8.17 1.79 13.48
C LEU A 51 8.94 1.56 14.80
N LYS A 52 8.30 1.69 15.97
CA LYS A 52 8.95 1.43 17.28
C LYS A 52 9.28 -0.05 17.50
N ASP A 53 8.49 -0.95 16.92
CA ASP A 53 8.63 -2.40 17.07
C ASP A 53 8.77 -3.07 15.70
N LEU A 54 9.95 -2.87 15.09
CA LEU A 54 10.24 -3.30 13.72
C LEU A 54 10.09 -4.82 13.53
N ASP A 55 10.39 -5.61 14.55
CA ASP A 55 10.32 -7.08 14.49
C ASP A 55 8.87 -7.61 14.56
N ASN A 56 7.91 -6.78 15.00
CA ASN A 56 6.49 -7.14 15.09
C ASN A 56 5.58 -6.31 14.16
N MET A 57 6.16 -5.66 13.13
CA MET A 57 5.40 -4.95 12.11
C MET A 57 4.40 -5.87 11.38
N HIS A 58 3.11 -5.53 11.44
CA HIS A 58 2.08 -6.27 10.71
C HIS A 58 1.77 -5.64 9.35
N LYS A 59 1.86 -6.44 8.28
CA LYS A 59 1.46 -6.04 6.92
C LYS A 59 0.44 -7.03 6.37
N VAL A 60 -0.59 -6.52 5.71
CA VAL A 60 -1.58 -7.33 5.00
C VAL A 60 -1.51 -6.99 3.52
N VAL A 61 -1.16 -7.99 2.71
CA VAL A 61 -1.09 -7.85 1.25
C VAL A 61 -2.38 -8.39 0.64
N LEU A 62 -3.05 -7.57 -0.17
CA LEU A 62 -4.29 -7.92 -0.86
C LEU A 62 -4.11 -7.72 -2.37
N GLU A 63 -4.81 -8.55 -3.15
CA GLU A 63 -4.89 -8.38 -4.59
C GLU A 63 -6.01 -7.40 -4.95
N VAL A 64 -5.74 -6.53 -5.93
CA VAL A 64 -6.75 -5.74 -6.64
C VAL A 64 -6.76 -6.18 -8.11
N PRO A 65 -7.90 -6.56 -8.68
CA PRO A 65 -7.91 -7.32 -9.93
C PRO A 65 -7.52 -6.51 -11.17
N THR A 66 -7.72 -5.19 -11.17
CA THR A 66 -7.49 -4.33 -12.35
C THR A 66 -7.02 -2.94 -11.98
N GLU A 67 -6.49 -2.22 -12.96
CA GLU A 67 -6.15 -0.79 -12.86
C GLU A 67 -7.36 0.07 -12.46
N ALA A 68 -8.51 -0.15 -13.08
CA ALA A 68 -9.73 0.60 -12.77
C ALA A 68 -10.18 0.39 -11.31
N ALA A 69 -10.09 -0.84 -10.81
CA ALA A 69 -10.41 -1.15 -9.42
C ALA A 69 -9.42 -0.50 -8.44
N LEU A 70 -8.13 -0.46 -8.79
CA LEU A 70 -7.08 0.17 -7.97
C LEU A 70 -7.29 1.68 -7.87
N ASN A 71 -7.57 2.34 -8.99
CA ASN A 71 -7.87 3.78 -9.02
C ASN A 71 -9.16 4.12 -8.27
N ALA A 72 -10.23 3.33 -8.44
CA ALA A 72 -11.47 3.52 -7.69
C ALA A 72 -11.27 3.39 -6.19
N LEU A 73 -10.40 2.46 -5.76
CA LEU A 73 -10.06 2.30 -4.35
C LEU A 73 -9.22 3.46 -3.82
N ALA A 74 -8.24 3.96 -4.59
CA ALA A 74 -7.47 5.14 -4.22
C ALA A 74 -8.37 6.37 -4.00
N GLU A 75 -9.34 6.62 -4.90
CA GLU A 75 -10.31 7.70 -4.73
C GLU A 75 -11.19 7.48 -3.49
N LYS A 76 -11.66 6.25 -3.24
CA LYS A 76 -12.42 5.94 -2.02
C LYS A 76 -11.63 6.21 -0.74
N LEU A 77 -10.34 5.85 -0.69
CA LEU A 77 -9.49 6.14 0.46
C LEU A 77 -9.34 7.65 0.65
N LYS A 78 -9.14 8.39 -0.44
CA LYS A 78 -9.06 9.86 -0.43
C LYS A 78 -10.35 10.51 0.10
N GLU A 79 -11.51 10.05 -0.34
CA GLU A 79 -12.83 10.51 0.14
C GLU A 79 -13.02 10.27 1.65
N ASN A 80 -12.43 9.20 2.19
CA ASN A 80 -12.49 8.86 3.60
C ASN A 80 -11.34 9.45 4.44
N ASN A 81 -10.50 10.32 3.86
CA ASN A 81 -9.31 10.90 4.49
C ASN A 81 -8.33 9.85 5.04
N ILE A 82 -8.19 8.73 4.34
CA ILE A 82 -7.21 7.69 4.64
C ILE A 82 -5.95 7.97 3.81
N ASP A 83 -4.87 8.28 4.51
CA ASP A 83 -3.57 8.58 3.92
C ASP A 83 -2.96 7.35 3.25
N HIS A 84 -2.58 7.49 1.98
CA HIS A 84 -2.09 6.41 1.16
C HIS A 84 -1.16 6.89 0.05
N LYS A 85 -0.41 5.96 -0.51
CA LYS A 85 0.43 6.17 -1.68
C LYS A 85 0.00 5.24 -2.81
N LEU A 86 -0.50 5.82 -3.90
CA LEU A 86 -0.58 5.14 -5.20
C LEU A 86 0.80 5.22 -5.86
N TRP A 87 1.40 4.05 -6.08
CA TRP A 87 2.69 3.90 -6.75
C TRP A 87 2.50 3.73 -8.25
N MET A 88 3.23 4.56 -9.00
CA MET A 88 3.17 4.64 -10.46
C MET A 88 4.51 4.15 -11.01
N GLU A 89 4.51 3.12 -11.84
CA GLU A 89 5.73 2.68 -12.51
C GLU A 89 6.09 3.64 -13.64
N GLN A 90 7.38 3.92 -13.80
CA GLN A 90 7.95 4.68 -14.92
C GLN A 90 8.81 3.75 -15.80
N PRO A 91 8.88 3.99 -17.12
CA PRO A 91 8.32 5.13 -17.87
C PRO A 91 6.86 4.97 -18.32
N GLU A 92 6.22 3.83 -18.11
CA GLU A 92 4.87 3.53 -18.63
C GLU A 92 3.76 4.36 -17.97
N ASN A 93 4.04 4.94 -16.81
CA ASN A 93 3.13 5.77 -16.01
C ASN A 93 1.82 5.05 -15.66
N ILE A 94 1.93 3.80 -15.18
CA ILE A 94 0.79 2.97 -14.79
C ILE A 94 0.76 2.71 -13.28
N PRO A 95 -0.42 2.67 -12.63
CA PRO A 95 -0.52 2.38 -11.21
C PRO A 95 -0.35 0.89 -10.93
N THR A 96 0.60 0.51 -10.08
CA THR A 96 0.94 -0.91 -9.85
C THR A 96 0.63 -1.39 -8.44
N CYS A 97 0.73 -0.49 -7.45
CA CYS A 97 0.50 -0.79 -6.05
C CYS A 97 -0.09 0.42 -5.33
N LEU A 98 -0.96 0.17 -4.36
CA LEU A 98 -1.52 1.17 -3.46
C LEU A 98 -1.20 0.74 -2.03
N VAL A 99 -0.54 1.60 -1.25
CA VAL A 99 -0.19 1.28 0.14
C VAL A 99 -0.76 2.35 1.05
N VAL A 100 -1.46 1.90 2.09
CA VAL A 100 -2.00 2.79 3.12
C VAL A 100 -0.92 3.09 4.15
N LYS A 101 -0.91 4.29 4.73
CA LYS A 101 -0.16 4.55 5.96
C LYS A 101 -0.52 3.51 7.04
N PRO A 102 0.36 3.18 7.99
CA PRO A 102 -0.05 2.41 9.16
C PRO A 102 -1.25 3.08 9.88
N TYR A 103 -2.25 2.26 10.20
CA TYR A 103 -3.43 2.67 10.97
C TYR A 103 -3.83 1.57 11.96
N PRO A 104 -4.52 1.92 13.05
CA PRO A 104 -5.24 0.94 13.84
C PRO A 104 -6.25 0.21 12.96
N LYS A 105 -6.32 -1.11 13.07
CA LYS A 105 -7.15 -1.96 12.18
C LYS A 105 -8.64 -1.58 12.15
N THR A 106 -9.14 -0.92 13.19
CA THR A 106 -10.55 -0.46 13.26
C THR A 106 -10.81 0.86 12.53
N GLU A 107 -9.76 1.56 12.12
CA GLU A 107 -9.81 2.91 11.53
C GLU A 107 -9.47 2.91 10.02
N VAL A 108 -9.23 1.74 9.42
CA VAL A 108 -8.83 1.56 8.02
C VAL A 108 -9.60 0.45 7.31
#